data_AF-A0A1H4GTP4-F1
#
_entry.id   AF-A0A1H4GTP4-F1
#
_cell.length_a   1.000
_cell.length_b   1.000
_cell.length_c   1.000
_cell.angle_alpha   90.00
_cell.angle_beta   90.00
_cell.angle_gamma   90.00
#
_symmetry.space_group_name_H-M   'P 1'
#
loop_
_entity.id
_entity.type
_entity.pdbx_description
1 polymer ?
#
loop_
_entity_poly.entity_id
_entity_poly.type
_entity_poly.pdbx_seq_one_letter_code
_entity_poly.pdbx_strand_id
1 'polypeptide(L)'
;MQPEIQKNQLNVSKTVVVVGAGATGMGCALTVAMSGLKVILVEKTRKPGGTVRQALIHTIGGLFDDQGELINQGLSAELTERLIQTSPQTKKRRIGKTWVLDVDPEHYTQVVTEWLATTTGISARYQTEITHIAAQNTYINEVTIHGNNDQTLTLQPRALVDATGNANIVRLIDATLVDKGMALGVLYFILAQY
;
A
#
# COMPACT_ATOMS: atom_id res chain seq x y z
N MET A 1 24.29 28.15 -17.64
CA MET A 1 23.55 27.09 -18.37
C MET A 1 23.11 26.08 -17.31
N GLN A 2 21.84 26.12 -16.90
CA GLN A 2 21.31 25.15 -15.93
C GLN A 2 21.09 23.80 -16.64
N PRO A 3 21.36 22.65 -16.01
CA PRO A 3 21.14 21.37 -16.64
C PRO A 3 19.63 21.09 -16.73
N GLU A 4 19.17 20.76 -17.94
CA GLU A 4 17.81 20.29 -18.20
C GLU A 4 17.61 18.92 -17.54
N ILE A 5 16.65 18.86 -16.62
CA ILE A 5 16.16 17.60 -16.05
C ILE A 5 15.33 16.91 -17.13
N GLN A 6 15.86 15.82 -17.71
CA GLN A 6 15.13 14.98 -18.66
C GLN A 6 13.89 14.39 -17.97
N LYS A 7 12.72 14.95 -18.29
CA LYS A 7 11.41 14.38 -17.94
C LYS A 7 11.15 13.15 -18.81
N ASN A 8 11.49 11.96 -18.32
CA ASN A 8 11.04 10.72 -18.94
C ASN A 8 9.52 10.57 -18.75
N GLN A 9 8.74 11.04 -19.73
CA GLN A 9 7.30 10.79 -19.80
C GLN A 9 7.07 9.33 -20.22
N LEU A 10 6.88 8.45 -19.23
CA LEU A 10 6.32 7.12 -19.50
C LEU A 10 4.83 7.30 -19.83
N ASN A 11 4.38 6.80 -20.98
CA ASN A 11 2.95 6.73 -21.34
C ASN A 11 2.26 5.67 -20.45
N VAL A 12 1.60 6.11 -19.39
CA VAL A 12 1.16 5.30 -18.23
C VAL A 12 -0.36 4.99 -18.24
N SER A 13 -1.01 5.05 -19.40
CA SER A 13 -2.49 4.95 -19.57
C SER A 13 -3.18 3.66 -19.06
N LYS A 14 -2.47 2.72 -18.43
CA LYS A 14 -3.02 1.49 -17.81
C LYS A 14 -2.51 1.19 -16.40
N THR A 15 -1.90 2.15 -15.70
CA THR A 15 -1.32 1.90 -14.37
C THR A 15 -2.13 2.54 -13.26
N VAL A 16 -2.33 1.79 -12.17
CA VAL A 16 -2.89 2.30 -10.91
C VAL A 16 -1.74 2.69 -9.99
N VAL A 17 -1.81 3.88 -9.40
CA VAL A 17 -0.86 4.32 -8.38
C VAL A 17 -1.49 4.12 -7.01
N VAL A 18 -0.82 3.38 -6.14
CA VAL A 18 -1.26 3.14 -4.75
C VAL A 18 -0.23 3.79 -3.82
N VAL A 19 -0.68 4.59 -2.87
CA VAL A 19 0.23 5.30 -1.95
C VAL A 19 0.09 4.77 -0.53
N GLY A 20 1.18 4.23 0.02
CA GLY A 20 1.29 3.61 1.33
C GLY A 20 1.33 2.09 1.23
N ALA A 21 2.41 1.46 1.70
CA ALA A 21 2.58 0.00 1.71
C ALA A 21 2.28 -0.61 3.08
N GLY A 22 1.21 -0.13 3.73
CA GLY A 22 0.58 -0.80 4.87
C GLY A 22 -0.35 -1.94 4.42
N ALA A 23 -1.10 -2.52 5.36
CA ALA A 23 -2.02 -3.63 5.07
C ALA A 23 -3.00 -3.30 3.94
N THR A 24 -3.63 -2.11 3.98
CA THR A 24 -4.57 -1.65 2.95
C THR A 24 -3.92 -1.50 1.57
N GLY A 25 -2.79 -0.80 1.49
CA GLY A 25 -2.16 -0.54 0.19
C GLY A 25 -1.50 -1.77 -0.41
N MET A 26 -0.95 -2.67 0.42
CA MET A 26 -0.51 -3.99 -0.03
C MET A 26 -1.68 -4.81 -0.57
N GLY A 27 -2.80 -4.89 0.18
CA GLY A 27 -3.99 -5.60 -0.27
C GLY A 27 -4.56 -5.05 -1.58
N CYS A 28 -4.57 -3.72 -1.72
CA CYS A 28 -4.98 -3.05 -2.95
C CYS A 28 -4.04 -3.38 -4.12
N ALA A 29 -2.72 -3.25 -3.91
CA ALA A 29 -1.73 -3.52 -4.96
C ALA A 29 -1.80 -4.96 -5.47
N LEU A 30 -1.89 -5.93 -4.55
CA LEU A 30 -2.05 -7.35 -4.88
C LEU A 30 -3.35 -7.60 -5.66
N THR A 31 -4.48 -7.08 -5.18
CA THR A 31 -5.79 -7.26 -5.84
C THR A 31 -5.82 -6.66 -7.25
N VAL A 32 -5.26 -5.46 -7.42
CA VAL A 32 -5.19 -4.80 -8.73
C VAL A 32 -4.28 -5.58 -9.69
N ALA A 33 -3.13 -6.07 -9.21
CA ALA A 33 -2.22 -6.89 -10.00
C ALA A 33 -2.87 -8.23 -10.42
N MET A 34 -3.60 -8.89 -9.52
CA MET A 34 -4.38 -10.10 -9.82
C MET A 34 -5.47 -9.87 -10.87
N SER A 35 -5.95 -8.63 -11.01
CA SER A 35 -6.92 -8.23 -12.04
C SER A 35 -6.26 -7.94 -13.40
N GLY A 36 -4.94 -8.15 -13.54
CA GLY A 36 -4.18 -7.96 -14.78
C GLY A 36 -3.77 -6.51 -15.06
N LEU A 37 -3.96 -5.59 -14.11
CA LEU A 37 -3.52 -4.19 -14.22
C LEU A 37 -2.12 -4.00 -13.67
N LYS A 38 -1.40 -2.99 -14.18
CA LYS A 38 -0.09 -2.59 -13.64
C LYS A 38 -0.28 -1.70 -12.43
N VAL A 39 0.56 -1.88 -11.41
CA VAL A 39 0.55 -1.10 -10.17
C VAL A 39 1.89 -0.46 -9.94
N ILE A 40 1.90 0.83 -9.63
CA ILE A 40 3.03 1.49 -8.98
C ILE A 40 2.64 1.70 -7.51
N LEU A 41 3.28 0.95 -6.61
CA LEU A 41 3.08 1.07 -5.16
C LEU A 41 4.15 2.00 -4.60
N VAL A 42 3.75 3.14 -4.05
CA VAL A 42 4.63 4.17 -3.51
C VAL A 42 4.62 4.09 -1.99
N GLU A 43 5.80 4.03 -1.37
CA GLU A 43 5.95 4.00 0.07
C GLU A 43 7.06 4.94 0.52
N LYS A 44 6.75 5.84 1.46
CA LYS A 44 7.68 6.87 1.94
C LYS A 44 8.83 6.31 2.77
N THR A 45 8.66 5.14 3.38
CA THR A 45 9.69 4.50 4.21
C THR A 45 10.52 3.48 3.40
N ARG A 46 11.57 2.95 4.03
CA ARG A 46 12.52 1.99 3.40
C ARG A 46 11.95 0.60 3.13
N LYS A 47 10.90 0.20 3.84
CA LYS A 47 10.33 -1.15 3.79
C LYS A 47 8.82 -1.08 4.02
N PRO A 48 8.03 -1.96 3.38
CA PRO A 48 6.59 -2.05 3.57
C PRO A 48 6.25 -2.59 4.97
N GLY A 49 4.97 -2.66 5.29
CA GLY A 49 4.46 -3.35 6.48
C GLY A 49 3.63 -2.49 7.44
N GLY A 50 3.48 -1.19 7.15
CA GLY A 50 2.59 -0.29 7.89
C GLY A 50 2.78 -0.35 9.41
N THR A 51 1.67 -0.29 10.15
CA THR A 51 1.66 -0.27 11.62
C THR A 51 2.31 -1.50 12.25
N VAL A 52 2.14 -2.70 11.66
CA VAL A 52 2.71 -3.93 12.22
C VAL A 52 4.23 -3.81 12.36
N ARG A 53 4.88 -3.35 11.29
CA ARG A 53 6.32 -3.06 11.29
C ARG A 53 6.66 -1.84 12.15
N GLN A 54 5.98 -0.72 11.93
CA GLN A 54 6.39 0.57 12.50
C GLN A 54 6.20 0.67 14.02
N ALA A 55 5.17 0.00 14.56
CA ALA A 55 4.86 -0.01 15.99
C ALA A 55 5.27 -1.31 16.68
N LEU A 56 6.02 -2.20 15.99
CA LEU A 56 6.48 -3.49 16.52
C LEU A 56 5.32 -4.33 17.08
N ILE A 57 4.23 -4.44 16.33
CA ILE A 57 3.07 -5.22 16.75
C ILE A 57 3.40 -6.71 16.62
N HIS A 58 3.41 -7.41 17.75
CA HIS A 58 3.75 -8.83 17.82
C HIS A 58 2.54 -9.78 17.68
N THR A 59 1.34 -9.24 17.47
CA THR A 59 0.11 -10.05 17.35
C THR A 59 -0.83 -9.47 16.31
N ILE A 60 -1.31 -10.30 15.38
CA ILE A 60 -2.31 -9.91 14.39
C ILE A 60 -3.66 -10.52 14.79
N GLY A 61 -4.63 -9.67 15.12
CA GLY A 61 -6.01 -10.08 15.40
C GLY A 61 -6.91 -9.99 14.17
N GLY A 62 -8.14 -10.50 14.30
CA GLY A 62 -9.17 -10.43 13.24
C GLY A 62 -9.00 -11.43 12.09
N LEU A 63 -8.01 -12.34 12.21
CA LEU A 63 -7.79 -13.42 11.24
C LEU A 63 -8.66 -14.64 11.52
N PHE A 64 -9.00 -14.88 12.79
CA PHE A 64 -9.64 -16.10 13.25
C PHE A 64 -10.94 -15.85 14.01
N ASP A 65 -11.90 -16.76 13.89
CA ASP A 65 -13.15 -16.77 14.65
C ASP A 65 -12.92 -17.22 16.10
N ASP A 66 -13.99 -17.44 16.86
CA ASP A 66 -13.91 -17.87 18.25
C ASP A 66 -13.42 -19.32 18.41
N GLN A 67 -13.48 -20.13 17.35
CA GLN A 67 -12.95 -21.50 17.30
C GLN A 67 -11.51 -21.58 16.79
N GLY A 68 -10.94 -20.46 16.33
CA GLY A 68 -9.57 -20.39 15.83
C GLY A 68 -9.44 -20.76 14.36
N GLU A 69 -10.55 -20.79 13.63
CA GLU A 69 -10.60 -21.00 12.18
C GLU A 69 -10.53 -19.68 11.44
N LEU A 70 -9.97 -19.67 10.23
CA LEU A 70 -9.83 -18.45 9.44
C LEU A 70 -11.20 -17.86 9.08
N ILE A 71 -11.44 -16.58 9.42
CA ILE A 71 -12.69 -15.89 9.11
C ILE A 71 -12.78 -15.58 7.62
N ASN A 72 -11.66 -15.15 7.04
CA ASN A 72 -11.61 -14.61 5.68
C ASN A 72 -10.67 -15.47 4.82
N GLN A 73 -11.11 -15.74 3.59
CA GLN A 73 -10.29 -16.37 2.55
C GLN A 73 -9.45 -15.32 1.79
N GLY A 74 -8.69 -15.76 0.79
CA GLY A 74 -7.90 -14.88 -0.08
C GLY A 74 -6.66 -14.32 0.61
N LEU A 75 -6.35 -13.04 0.39
CA LEU A 75 -5.08 -12.43 0.82
C LEU A 75 -4.80 -12.55 2.33
N SER A 76 -5.84 -12.56 3.17
CA SER A 76 -5.67 -12.70 4.63
C SER A 76 -5.28 -14.12 5.05
N ALA A 77 -5.88 -15.13 4.42
CA ALA A 77 -5.52 -16.54 4.59
C ALA A 77 -4.11 -16.80 4.05
N GLU A 78 -3.80 -16.28 2.85
CA GLU A 78 -2.49 -16.44 2.22
C GLU A 78 -1.39 -15.74 3.03
N LEU A 79 -1.64 -14.54 3.57
CA LEU A 79 -0.73 -13.87 4.50
C LEU A 79 -0.47 -14.75 5.73
N THR A 80 -1.53 -15.30 6.32
CA THR A 80 -1.44 -16.15 7.51
C THR A 80 -0.58 -17.39 7.23
N GLU A 81 -0.82 -18.06 6.10
CA GLU A 81 -0.04 -19.23 5.68
C GLU A 81 1.43 -18.88 5.46
N ARG A 82 1.73 -17.82 4.71
CA ARG A 82 3.10 -17.34 4.46
C ARG A 82 3.83 -17.02 5.77
N LEU A 83 3.16 -16.38 6.73
CA LEU A 83 3.74 -16.03 8.02
C LEU A 83 4.01 -17.26 8.89
N ILE A 84 3.09 -18.22 8.95
CA ILE A 84 3.28 -19.45 9.73
C ILE A 84 4.50 -20.24 9.23
N GLN A 85 4.78 -20.17 7.93
CA GLN A 85 5.94 -20.84 7.33
C GLN A 85 7.29 -20.18 7.66
N THR A 86 7.33 -18.93 8.13
CA THR A 86 8.62 -18.26 8.37
C THR A 86 9.32 -18.69 9.65
N SER A 87 8.56 -19.14 10.65
CA SER A 87 9.09 -19.36 11.99
C SER A 87 8.17 -20.25 12.82
N PRO A 88 8.69 -21.26 13.55
CA PRO A 88 7.90 -22.04 14.50
C PRO A 88 7.26 -21.21 15.63
N GLN A 89 7.74 -19.99 15.85
CA GLN A 89 7.20 -19.04 16.81
C GLN A 89 6.00 -18.27 16.26
N THR A 90 5.82 -18.19 14.94
CA THR A 90 4.61 -17.64 14.32
C THR A 90 3.49 -18.65 14.44
N LYS A 91 2.64 -18.51 15.46
CA LYS A 91 1.58 -19.48 15.75
C LYS A 91 0.31 -18.82 16.26
N LYS A 92 -0.81 -19.54 16.09
CA LYS A 92 -2.09 -19.14 16.68
C LYS A 92 -1.97 -19.16 18.21
N ARG A 93 -2.40 -18.08 18.85
CA ARG A 93 -2.47 -17.95 20.31
C ARG A 93 -3.80 -17.34 20.71
N ARG A 94 -4.32 -17.78 21.85
CA ARG A 94 -5.53 -17.19 22.46
C ARG A 94 -5.14 -16.08 23.43
N ILE A 95 -5.74 -14.90 23.28
CA ILE A 95 -5.61 -13.77 24.20
C ILE A 95 -7.02 -13.40 24.68
N GLY A 96 -7.34 -13.72 25.93
CA GLY A 96 -8.71 -13.59 26.44
C GLY A 96 -9.69 -14.42 25.61
N LYS A 97 -10.66 -13.76 24.97
CA LYS A 97 -11.71 -14.41 24.16
C LYS A 97 -11.37 -14.52 22.67
N THR A 98 -10.28 -13.91 22.21
CA THR A 98 -9.94 -13.84 20.78
C THR A 98 -8.73 -14.69 20.44
N TRP A 99 -8.71 -15.17 19.20
CA TRP A 99 -7.55 -15.81 18.59
C TRP A 99 -6.76 -14.79 17.79
N VAL A 100 -5.44 -14.81 17.95
CA VAL A 100 -4.49 -13.96 17.23
C VAL A 100 -3.39 -14.82 16.63
N LEU A 101 -2.70 -14.29 15.63
CA LEU A 101 -1.44 -14.83 15.14
C LEU A 101 -0.29 -14.10 15.85
N ASP A 102 0.50 -14.82 16.64
CA ASP A 102 1.79 -14.27 17.11
C ASP A 102 2.69 -14.07 15.89
N VAL A 103 3.37 -12.93 15.80
CA VAL A 103 4.24 -12.60 14.67
C VAL A 103 5.47 -11.82 15.14
N ASP A 104 6.60 -12.07 14.50
CA ASP A 104 7.77 -11.20 14.61
C ASP A 104 7.68 -10.08 13.56
N PRO A 105 7.77 -8.78 13.93
CA PRO A 105 7.67 -7.67 12.98
C PRO A 105 8.71 -7.70 11.85
N GLU A 106 9.91 -8.24 12.07
CA GLU A 106 10.91 -8.37 11.01
C GLU A 106 10.56 -9.51 10.05
N HIS A 107 10.11 -10.67 10.56
CA HIS A 107 9.60 -11.74 9.69
C HIS A 107 8.36 -11.30 8.90
N TYR A 108 7.44 -10.56 9.53
CA TYR A 108 6.31 -9.94 8.84
C TYR A 108 6.79 -9.05 7.70
N THR A 109 7.74 -8.16 8.00
CA THR A 109 8.33 -7.24 7.00
C THR A 109 8.97 -8.00 5.84
N GLN A 110 9.71 -9.08 6.13
CA GLN A 110 10.32 -9.92 5.10
C GLN A 110 9.25 -10.52 4.17
N VAL A 111 8.21 -11.16 4.74
CA VAL A 111 7.13 -11.78 3.96
C VAL A 111 6.44 -10.78 3.06
N VAL A 112 6.03 -9.62 3.60
CA VAL A 112 5.31 -8.64 2.79
C VAL A 112 6.20 -7.99 1.73
N THR A 113 7.51 -7.84 2.01
CA THR A 113 8.47 -7.31 1.04
C THR A 113 8.66 -8.28 -0.12
N GLU A 114 8.89 -9.56 0.18
CA GLU A 114 9.07 -10.61 -0.83
C GLU A 114 7.80 -10.81 -1.65
N TRP A 115 6.63 -10.83 -1.02
CA TRP A 115 5.36 -11.00 -1.71
C TRP A 115 5.10 -9.86 -2.71
N LEU A 116 5.33 -8.61 -2.30
CA LEU A 116 5.23 -7.46 -3.20
C LEU A 116 6.26 -7.50 -4.34
N ALA A 117 7.49 -7.93 -4.06
CA ALA A 117 8.57 -7.97 -5.04
C ALA A 117 8.40 -9.08 -6.10
N THR A 118 7.78 -10.20 -5.71
CA THR A 118 7.59 -11.37 -6.58
C THR A 118 6.27 -11.36 -7.34
N THR A 119 5.31 -10.52 -6.95
CA THR A 119 4.02 -10.42 -7.63
C THR A 119 4.16 -9.68 -8.97
N THR A 120 3.88 -10.40 -10.06
CA THR A 120 3.89 -9.82 -11.41
C THR A 120 2.89 -8.69 -11.53
N GLY A 121 3.29 -7.59 -12.16
CA GLY A 121 2.43 -6.41 -12.35
C GLY A 121 2.57 -5.34 -11.27
N ILE A 122 3.26 -5.62 -10.15
CA ILE A 122 3.58 -4.64 -9.12
C ILE A 122 4.98 -4.09 -9.31
N SER A 123 5.11 -2.76 -9.29
CA SER A 123 6.38 -2.04 -9.20
C SER A 123 6.39 -1.23 -7.91
N ALA A 124 6.93 -1.82 -6.83
CA ALA A 124 7.05 -1.15 -5.55
C ALA A 124 8.24 -0.18 -5.53
N ARG A 125 8.01 1.05 -5.04
CA ARG A 125 9.00 2.11 -4.89
C ARG A 125 9.01 2.58 -3.43
N TYR A 126 10.08 2.22 -2.73
CA TYR A 126 10.34 2.62 -1.35
C TYR A 126 11.09 3.95 -1.29
N GLN A 127 11.06 4.62 -0.14
CA GLN A 127 11.58 5.98 0.05
C GLN A 127 11.13 6.92 -1.08
N THR A 128 9.86 6.80 -1.43
CA THR A 128 9.25 7.55 -2.52
C THR A 128 7.95 8.14 -2.02
N GLU A 129 7.68 9.38 -2.38
CA GLU A 129 6.45 10.10 -2.00
C GLU A 129 5.84 10.81 -3.20
N ILE A 130 4.54 11.13 -3.11
CA ILE A 130 3.90 12.03 -4.08
C ILE A 130 4.15 13.47 -3.63
N THR A 131 4.72 14.27 -4.52
CA THR A 131 5.03 15.69 -4.26
C THR A 131 4.11 16.64 -5.01
N HIS A 132 3.50 16.19 -6.11
CA HIS A 132 2.55 16.98 -6.87
C HIS A 132 1.43 16.13 -7.45
N ILE A 133 0.23 16.70 -7.49
CA ILE A 133 -0.97 16.12 -8.09
C ILE A 133 -1.63 17.22 -8.90
N ALA A 134 -1.77 17.00 -10.20
CA ALA A 134 -2.58 17.85 -11.07
C ALA A 134 -3.95 17.19 -11.23
N ALA A 135 -4.93 17.76 -10.54
CA ALA A 135 -6.33 17.35 -10.60
C ALA A 135 -7.20 18.48 -11.15
N GLN A 136 -8.24 18.11 -11.90
CA GLN A 136 -9.32 18.99 -12.34
C GLN A 136 -10.64 18.35 -11.94
N ASN A 137 -11.40 19.01 -11.06
CA ASN A 137 -12.58 18.44 -10.41
C ASN A 137 -12.23 17.09 -9.74
N THR A 138 -12.91 16.01 -10.14
CA THR A 138 -12.68 14.64 -9.64
C THR A 138 -11.67 13.85 -10.48
N TYR A 139 -11.05 14.46 -11.49
CA TYR A 139 -10.17 13.80 -12.43
C TYR A 139 -8.70 14.11 -12.13
N ILE A 140 -7.87 13.07 -12.02
CA ILE A 140 -6.43 13.18 -11.77
C ILE A 140 -5.72 13.00 -13.10
N ASN A 141 -5.19 14.09 -13.65
CA ASN A 141 -4.46 14.10 -14.91
C ASN A 141 -3.06 13.50 -14.73
N GLU A 142 -2.39 13.91 -13.66
CA GLU A 142 -0.97 13.68 -13.49
C GLU A 142 -0.61 13.61 -12.00
N VAL A 143 0.31 12.72 -11.66
CA VAL A 143 0.94 12.63 -10.35
C VAL A 143 2.45 12.61 -10.51
N THR A 144 3.15 13.36 -9.67
CA THR A 144 4.61 13.34 -9.61
C THR A 144 5.05 12.64 -8.35
N ILE A 145 5.85 11.59 -8.53
CA ILE A 145 6.53 10.88 -7.46
C ILE A 145 7.99 11.34 -7.38
N HIS A 146 8.47 11.50 -6.15
CA HIS A 146 9.86 11.83 -5.84
C HIS A 146 10.47 10.69 -5.04
N GLY A 147 11.50 10.05 -5.60
CA GLY A 147 12.21 8.93 -4.98
C GLY A 147 13.57 9.33 -4.42
N ASN A 148 14.35 8.34 -3.99
CA ASN A 148 15.75 8.54 -3.62
C ASN A 148 16.58 9.14 -4.77
N ASN A 149 17.64 9.88 -4.41
CA ASN A 149 18.62 10.49 -5.32
C ASN A 149 18.02 11.56 -6.26
N ASP A 150 17.06 12.35 -5.77
CA ASP A 150 16.36 13.41 -6.50
C ASP A 150 15.68 12.93 -7.81
N GLN A 151 15.42 11.62 -7.91
CA GLN A 151 14.71 11.06 -9.05
C GLN A 151 13.23 11.42 -8.99
N THR A 152 12.80 12.24 -9.93
CA THR A 152 11.41 12.63 -10.11
C THR A 152 10.82 11.90 -11.30
N LEU A 153 9.65 11.28 -11.12
CA LEU A 153 8.89 10.64 -12.19
C LEU A 153 7.47 11.19 -12.21
N THR A 154 7.05 11.64 -13.38
CA THR A 154 5.70 12.12 -13.63
C THR A 154 4.90 11.02 -14.33
N LEU A 155 3.70 10.74 -13.82
CA LEU A 155 2.85 9.64 -14.23
C LEU A 155 1.45 10.18 -14.57
N GLN A 156 0.81 9.59 -15.57
CA GLN A 156 -0.61 9.79 -15.86
C GLN A 156 -1.37 8.52 -15.44
N PRO A 157 -1.82 8.43 -14.18
CA PRO A 157 -2.41 7.21 -13.65
C PRO A 157 -3.84 7.02 -14.15
N ARG A 158 -4.26 5.77 -14.31
CA ARG A 158 -5.67 5.42 -14.53
C ARG A 158 -6.51 5.61 -13.26
N ALA A 159 -5.90 5.41 -12.11
CA ALA A 159 -6.48 5.63 -10.80
C ALA A 159 -5.37 5.90 -9.77
N LEU A 160 -5.70 6.71 -8.76
CA LEU A 160 -4.85 6.98 -7.62
C LEU A 160 -5.58 6.52 -6.34
N VAL A 161 -4.93 5.70 -5.54
CA VAL A 161 -5.47 5.18 -4.28
C VAL A 161 -4.69 5.74 -3.10
N ASP A 162 -5.39 6.45 -2.22
CA ASP A 162 -4.82 6.89 -0.94
C ASP A 162 -4.95 5.78 0.11
N ALA A 163 -3.84 5.10 0.38
CA ALA A 163 -3.69 4.13 1.46
C ALA A 163 -2.64 4.60 2.48
N THR A 164 -2.46 5.92 2.64
CA THR A 164 -1.46 6.51 3.54
C THR A 164 -1.82 6.38 5.02
N GLY A 165 -3.05 5.95 5.32
CA GLY A 165 -3.57 5.76 6.67
C GLY A 165 -3.95 7.07 7.39
N ASN A 166 -3.48 8.21 6.88
CA ASN A 166 -3.78 9.52 7.43
C ASN A 166 -4.41 10.47 6.41
N ALA A 167 -4.81 9.99 5.22
CA ALA A 167 -5.41 10.77 4.13
C ALA A 167 -4.51 11.92 3.63
N ASN A 168 -3.19 11.67 3.52
CA ASN A 168 -2.24 12.67 3.06
C ASN A 168 -2.46 13.07 1.60
N ILE A 169 -2.80 12.10 0.73
CA ILE A 169 -3.02 12.37 -0.70
C ILE A 169 -4.31 13.16 -0.90
N VAL A 170 -5.36 12.83 -0.14
CA VAL A 170 -6.60 13.62 -0.17
C VAL A 170 -6.34 15.08 0.18
N ARG A 171 -5.54 15.34 1.22
CA ARG A 171 -5.19 16.71 1.63
C ARG A 171 -4.35 17.48 0.61
N LEU A 172 -3.53 16.78 -0.18
CA LEU A 172 -2.79 17.40 -1.29
C LEU A 172 -3.71 17.82 -2.44
N ILE A 173 -4.85 17.13 -2.61
CA ILE A 173 -5.86 17.48 -3.62
C ILE A 173 -6.75 18.61 -3.09
N ASP A 174 -7.40 18.36 -1.96
CA ASP A 174 -8.28 19.31 -1.28
C ASP A 174 -8.40 18.94 0.21
N ALA A 175 -7.81 19.79 1.07
CA ALA A 175 -7.82 19.59 2.51
C ALA A 175 -9.22 19.72 3.16
N THR A 176 -10.19 20.34 2.47
CA THR A 176 -11.56 20.48 2.98
C THR A 176 -12.36 19.18 2.92
N LEU A 177 -11.90 18.21 2.13
CA LEU A 177 -12.49 16.87 2.03
C LEU A 177 -12.18 15.96 3.23
N VAL A 178 -11.39 16.45 4.21
CA VAL A 178 -11.01 15.66 5.39
C VAL A 178 -11.38 16.36 6.68
N ASP A 179 -12.33 15.75 7.41
CA ASP A 179 -12.73 16.22 8.73
C ASP A 179 -11.60 16.06 9.77
N LYS A 180 -11.45 17.06 10.63
CA LYS A 180 -10.46 17.03 11.72
C LYS A 180 -10.81 15.91 12.71
N GLY A 181 -9.83 15.07 13.03
CA GLY A 181 -10.00 13.93 13.95
C GLY A 181 -10.54 12.66 13.28
N MET A 182 -10.99 12.73 12.02
CA MET A 182 -11.45 11.59 11.24
C MET A 182 -10.39 11.22 10.20
N ALA A 183 -9.37 10.46 10.62
CA ALA A 183 -8.39 9.92 9.69
C ALA A 183 -8.26 8.40 9.88
N LEU A 184 -9.15 7.66 9.21
CA LEU A 184 -8.93 6.27 8.80
C LEU A 184 -9.24 6.22 7.30
N GLY A 185 -8.34 6.79 6.50
CA GLY A 185 -8.58 6.97 5.08
C GLY A 185 -8.29 5.70 4.28
N VAL A 186 -9.33 5.12 3.70
CA VAL A 186 -9.22 4.48 2.38
C VAL A 186 -10.09 5.30 1.45
N LEU A 187 -9.49 6.21 0.69
CA LEU A 187 -10.21 6.96 -0.34
C LEU A 187 -9.87 6.37 -1.71
N TYR A 188 -10.89 5.87 -2.40
CA TYR A 188 -10.82 5.38 -3.76
C TYR A 188 -11.33 6.45 -4.73
N PHE A 189 -10.49 6.91 -5.64
CA PHE A 189 -10.95 7.63 -6.85
C PHE A 189 -10.70 6.75 -8.07
N ILE A 190 -11.78 6.40 -8.77
CA ILE A 190 -11.73 5.78 -10.10
C ILE A 190 -12.52 6.68 -11.03
N LEU A 191 -11.86 7.40 -11.93
CA LEU A 191 -12.47 7.83 -13.19
C LEU A 191 -11.37 7.97 -14.25
N ALA A 192 -11.33 7.04 -15.19
CA ALA A 192 -10.88 7.33 -16.54
C ALA A 192 -12.09 7.04 -17.44
N GLN A 193 -12.64 8.11 -18.05
CA GLN A 193 -13.55 7.97 -19.17
C GLN A 193 -12.78 7.30 -20.31
N TYR A 194 -13.36 6.24 -20.88
CA TYR A 194 -13.04 5.79 -22.23
C TYR A 194 -14.07 6.37 -23.18
#